data_AF-A0A520PKT6-F1
#
_entry.id   AF-A0A520PKT6-F1
#
_cell.length_a   1.000
_cell.length_b   1.000
_cell.length_c   1.000
_cell.angle_alpha   90.00
_cell.angle_beta   90.00
_cell.angle_gamma   90.00
#
_symmetry.space_group_name_H-M   'P 1'
#
loop_
_entity.id
_entity.type
_entity.pdbx_description
1 polymer ?
#
loop_
_entity_poly.entity_id
_entity_poly.type
_entity_poly.pdbx_seq_one_letter_code
_entity_poly.pdbx_strand_id
1 'polypeptide(L)'
;MKALRIVLAYGEVGLNPSPDQQDTLNQVDSIQSVLRSSGHEVHLLALTLNLGLVDSFLRRINPDLVFNLVESINGLATFVPTVTAFFEDFGLPHNCCSSSALRLSSNKLTSRKVLQNACVPQAPIFGETPLLTKSTPLWIVKSVDEHASFGIDQTSVVDSSKVAQKISSISASLGGNWFAE
;
A
#
# COMPACT_ATOMS: atom_id res chain seq x y z
N MET A 1 -24.19 5.23 21.99
CA MET A 1 -22.76 5.57 21.85
C MET A 1 -22.63 7.07 21.64
N LYS A 2 -21.52 7.69 22.05
CA LYS A 2 -21.24 9.10 21.74
C LYS A 2 -20.96 9.23 20.23
N ALA A 3 -21.57 10.20 19.56
CA ALA A 3 -21.22 10.52 18.18
C ALA A 3 -19.76 10.97 18.12
N LEU A 4 -19.02 10.47 17.12
CA LEU A 4 -17.61 10.78 16.90
C LEU A 4 -17.49 11.59 15.62
N ARG A 5 -16.51 12.49 15.57
CA ARG A 5 -16.05 13.17 14.36
C ARG A 5 -14.94 12.35 13.75
N ILE A 6 -15.25 11.68 12.65
CA ILE A 6 -14.35 10.77 11.96
C ILE A 6 -13.91 11.43 10.66
N VAL A 7 -12.60 11.54 10.46
CA VAL A 7 -12.05 11.87 9.15
C VAL A 7 -11.80 10.56 8.41
N LEU A 8 -12.44 10.39 7.26
CA LEU A 8 -12.21 9.28 6.34
C LEU A 8 -11.19 9.75 5.29
N ALA A 9 -9.95 9.30 5.47
CA ALA A 9 -8.80 9.71 4.67
C ALA A 9 -8.54 8.71 3.54
N TYR A 10 -8.34 9.20 2.31
CA TYR A 10 -8.01 8.39 1.13
C TYR A 10 -7.08 9.19 0.22
N GLY A 11 -6.29 8.52 -0.64
CA GLY A 11 -5.41 9.20 -1.58
C GLY A 11 -6.20 10.03 -2.59
N GLU A 12 -5.72 11.22 -2.95
CA GLU A 12 -6.35 12.00 -4.02
C GLU A 12 -6.40 11.19 -5.32
N VAL A 13 -7.58 11.21 -5.96
CA VAL A 13 -7.86 10.49 -7.19
C VAL A 13 -8.09 11.51 -8.30
N GLY A 14 -7.42 11.30 -9.45
CA GLY A 14 -7.58 12.14 -10.63
C GLY A 14 -8.87 11.90 -11.39
N LEU A 15 -9.05 12.58 -12.52
CA LEU A 15 -10.27 12.47 -13.35
C LEU A 15 -10.48 11.07 -13.96
N ASN A 16 -9.39 10.32 -14.14
CA ASN A 16 -9.42 8.96 -14.70
C ASN A 16 -8.74 8.01 -13.70
N PRO A 17 -9.47 7.55 -12.66
CA PRO A 17 -8.92 6.60 -11.70
C PRO A 17 -8.45 5.32 -12.37
N SER A 18 -7.32 4.79 -11.90
CA SER A 18 -7.00 3.38 -12.12
C SER A 18 -8.02 2.48 -11.39
N PRO A 19 -8.14 1.19 -11.76
CA PRO A 19 -9.07 0.27 -11.10
C PRO A 19 -8.92 0.22 -9.57
N ASP A 20 -7.69 0.23 -9.05
CA ASP A 20 -7.40 0.27 -7.61
C ASP A 20 -7.84 1.58 -6.94
N GLN A 21 -7.67 2.71 -7.62
CA GLN A 21 -8.20 4.00 -7.14
C GLN A 21 -9.73 4.03 -7.15
N GLN A 22 -10.37 3.43 -8.15
CA GLN A 22 -11.82 3.30 -8.20
C GLN A 22 -12.34 2.40 -7.07
N ASP A 23 -11.64 1.31 -6.76
CA ASP A 23 -11.94 0.46 -5.62
C ASP A 23 -11.82 1.22 -4.30
N THR A 24 -10.80 2.07 -4.15
CA THR A 24 -10.68 2.97 -2.99
C THR A 24 -11.90 3.89 -2.86
N LEU A 25 -12.39 4.49 -3.94
CA LEU A 25 -13.60 5.34 -3.91
C LEU A 25 -14.85 4.53 -3.50
N ASN A 26 -14.99 3.31 -4.01
CA ASN A 26 -16.09 2.42 -3.62
C ASN A 26 -16.03 2.06 -2.12
N GLN A 27 -14.83 1.87 -1.57
CA GLN A 27 -14.61 1.66 -0.14
C GLN A 27 -14.98 2.91 0.67
N VAL A 28 -14.59 4.10 0.21
CA VAL A 28 -14.93 5.39 0.84
C VAL A 28 -16.45 5.52 0.97
N ASP A 29 -17.20 5.29 -0.11
CA ASP A 29 -18.66 5.38 -0.12
C ASP A 29 -19.30 4.36 0.84
N SER A 30 -18.83 3.12 0.79
CA SER A 30 -19.34 2.02 1.63
C SER A 30 -19.11 2.31 3.12
N ILE A 31 -17.89 2.71 3.50
CA ILE A 31 -17.51 2.98 4.88
C ILE A 31 -18.20 4.26 5.40
N GLN A 32 -18.27 5.30 4.58
CA GLN A 32 -19.00 6.52 4.93
C GLN A 32 -20.47 6.22 5.26
N SER A 33 -21.14 5.41 4.43
CA SER A 33 -22.54 5.03 4.64
C SER A 33 -22.74 4.29 5.98
N VAL A 34 -21.86 3.34 6.30
CA VAL A 34 -21.91 2.58 7.57
C VAL A 34 -21.64 3.48 8.78
N LEU A 35 -20.62 4.34 8.70
CA LEU A 35 -20.28 5.24 9.81
C LEU A 35 -21.38 6.27 10.08
N ARG A 36 -21.96 6.86 9.03
CA ARG A 36 -23.07 7.82 9.15
C ARG A 36 -24.35 7.17 9.68
N SER A 37 -24.72 5.98 9.18
CA SER A 37 -25.90 5.25 9.69
C SER A 37 -25.74 4.81 11.15
N SER A 38 -24.50 4.68 11.63
CA SER A 38 -24.18 4.44 13.04
C SER A 38 -24.21 5.71 13.92
N GLY A 39 -24.50 6.88 13.35
CA GLY A 39 -24.64 8.14 14.08
C GLY A 39 -23.33 8.94 14.26
N HIS A 40 -22.29 8.64 13.48
CA HIS A 40 -21.03 9.41 13.49
C HIS A 40 -21.06 10.54 12.45
N GLU A 41 -20.32 11.61 12.74
CA GLU A 41 -20.07 12.70 11.81
C GLU A 41 -18.84 12.36 10.97
N VAL A 42 -19.00 12.25 9.64
CA VAL A 42 -17.95 11.81 8.72
C VAL A 42 -17.54 12.92 7.78
N HIS A 43 -16.24 13.26 7.81
CA HIS A 43 -15.59 14.22 6.94
C HIS A 43 -14.63 13.49 5.99
N LEU A 44 -14.70 13.81 4.70
CA LEU A 44 -13.82 13.22 3.70
C LEU A 44 -12.54 14.03 3.56
N LEU A 45 -11.39 13.35 3.54
CA LEU A 45 -10.08 13.94 3.30
C LEU A 45 -9.41 13.23 2.13
N ALA A 46 -9.42 13.86 0.96
CA ALA A 46 -8.57 13.49 -0.17
C ALA A 46 -7.14 13.99 0.11
N LEU A 47 -6.23 13.06 0.36
CA LEU A 47 -4.87 13.34 0.79
C LEU A 47 -3.96 13.61 -0.39
N THR A 48 -3.21 14.72 -0.28
CA THR A 48 -2.17 15.12 -1.23
C THR A 48 -0.85 15.28 -0.49
N LEU A 49 0.23 15.52 -1.23
CA LEU A 49 1.53 15.87 -0.64
C LEU A 49 1.57 17.29 -0.05
N ASN A 50 0.50 18.08 -0.19
CA ASN A 50 0.40 19.38 0.46
C ASN A 50 -0.05 19.21 1.93
N LEU A 51 0.89 18.81 2.77
CA LEU A 51 0.63 18.56 4.19
C LEU A 51 0.13 19.78 4.97
N GLY A 52 0.40 21.00 4.48
CA GLY A 52 -0.14 22.23 5.09
C GLY A 52 -1.66 22.35 4.95
N LEU A 53 -2.21 21.92 3.82
CA LEU A 53 -3.67 21.83 3.63
C LEU A 53 -4.28 20.72 4.48
N VAL A 54 -3.58 19.59 4.59
CA VAL A 54 -4.00 18.46 5.44
C VAL A 54 -4.03 18.89 6.92
N ASP A 55 -2.98 19.52 7.43
CA ASP A 55 -2.91 20.07 8.78
C ASP A 55 -4.05 21.06 9.04
N SER A 56 -4.23 22.03 8.14
CA SER A 56 -5.30 23.03 8.24
C SER A 56 -6.70 22.39 8.30
N PHE A 57 -6.92 21.36 7.47
CA PHE A 57 -8.17 20.62 7.47
C PHE A 57 -8.39 19.87 8.78
N LEU A 58 -7.39 19.11 9.25
CA LEU A 58 -7.48 18.31 10.47
C LEU A 58 -7.69 19.20 11.70
N ARG A 59 -7.02 20.35 11.80
CA ARG A 59 -7.24 21.31 12.90
C ARG A 59 -8.64 21.90 12.89
N ARG A 60 -9.17 22.23 11.69
CA ARG A 60 -10.52 22.79 11.54
C ARG A 60 -11.60 21.78 11.96
N ILE A 61 -11.47 20.53 11.52
CA ILE A 61 -12.42 19.46 11.87
C ILE A 61 -12.24 19.01 13.32
N ASN A 62 -10.99 19.00 13.80
CA ASN A 62 -10.58 18.50 15.10
C ASN A 62 -11.16 17.09 15.37
N PRO A 63 -10.84 16.08 14.53
CA PRO A 63 -11.48 14.77 14.58
C PRO A 63 -11.12 13.99 15.85
N ASP A 64 -12.02 13.10 16.26
CA ASP A 64 -11.77 12.16 17.35
C ASP A 64 -10.90 10.98 16.88
N LEU A 65 -10.97 10.62 15.59
CA LEU A 65 -10.08 9.64 14.94
C LEU A 65 -10.03 9.82 13.41
N VAL A 66 -9.00 9.23 12.79
CA VAL A 66 -8.87 9.10 11.33
C VAL A 66 -9.12 7.65 10.93
N PHE A 67 -10.10 7.42 10.07
CA PHE A 67 -10.26 6.17 9.36
C PHE A 67 -9.45 6.28 8.06
N ASN A 68 -8.26 5.67 8.04
CA ASN A 68 -7.29 5.74 6.97
C ASN A 68 -7.49 4.61 5.95
N LEU A 69 -7.77 5.00 4.70
CA LEU A 69 -7.92 4.17 3.50
C LEU A 69 -6.87 4.52 2.44
N VAL A 70 -5.78 5.19 2.82
CA VAL A 70 -4.77 5.63 1.85
C VAL A 70 -3.95 4.43 1.39
N GLU A 71 -4.09 4.07 0.12
CA GLU A 71 -3.27 3.03 -0.54
C GLU A 71 -2.13 3.62 -1.38
N SER A 72 -2.29 4.86 -1.86
CA SER A 72 -1.24 5.60 -2.56
C SER A 72 -1.50 7.11 -2.48
N ILE A 73 -0.45 7.92 -2.72
CA ILE A 73 -0.59 9.35 -3.00
C ILE A 73 0.15 9.63 -4.30
N ASN A 74 -0.49 10.31 -5.25
CA ASN A 74 0.05 10.54 -6.60
C ASN A 74 0.49 9.23 -7.29
N GLY A 75 -0.24 8.14 -7.05
CA GLY A 75 0.08 6.81 -7.57
C GLY A 75 1.29 6.12 -6.91
N LEU A 76 1.83 6.66 -5.82
CA LEU A 76 2.99 6.10 -5.13
C LEU A 76 2.58 5.52 -3.77
N ALA A 77 2.61 4.18 -3.68
CA ALA A 77 2.32 3.45 -2.44
C ALA A 77 3.38 3.65 -1.34
N THR A 78 4.59 4.06 -1.72
CA THR A 78 5.72 4.30 -0.78
C THR A 78 5.45 5.40 0.24
N PHE A 79 4.45 6.26 0.01
CA PHE A 79 4.00 7.29 0.94
C PHE A 79 3.06 6.80 2.05
N VAL A 80 2.45 5.62 1.92
CA VAL A 80 1.46 5.12 2.91
C VAL A 80 2.00 5.10 4.35
N PRO A 81 3.24 4.63 4.62
CA PRO A 81 3.78 4.68 5.97
C PRO A 81 4.04 6.12 6.45
N THR A 82 4.38 7.03 5.54
CA THR A 82 4.64 8.45 5.85
C THR A 82 3.35 9.19 6.24
N VAL A 83 2.24 8.91 5.56
CA VAL A 83 0.91 9.43 5.90
C VAL A 83 0.48 8.94 7.28
N THR A 84 0.72 7.66 7.55
CA THR A 84 0.40 7.09 8.87
C THR A 84 1.24 7.74 9.96
N ALA A 85 2.54 7.94 9.73
CA ALA A 85 3.42 8.66 10.66
C ALA A 85 2.93 10.08 10.93
N PHE A 86 2.45 10.77 9.90
CA PHE A 86 1.87 12.10 10.06
C PHE A 86 0.65 12.09 10.99
N PHE A 87 -0.24 11.09 10.91
CA PHE A 87 -1.34 10.98 11.86
C PHE A 87 -0.88 10.66 13.29
N GLU A 88 0.12 9.78 13.43
CA GLU A 88 0.73 9.43 14.72
C GLU A 88 1.35 10.66 15.41
N ASP A 89 2.12 11.46 14.67
CA ASP A 89 2.78 12.67 15.16
C ASP A 89 1.78 13.74 15.63
N PHE A 90 0.59 13.75 15.04
CA PHE A 90 -0.53 14.62 15.42
C PHE A 90 -1.33 14.07 16.61
N GLY A 91 -0.99 12.89 17.12
CA GLY A 91 -1.70 12.22 18.19
C GLY A 91 -3.11 11.79 17.80
N LEU A 92 -3.37 11.59 16.49
CA LEU A 92 -4.68 11.19 15.99
C LEU A 92 -4.78 9.66 15.96
N PRO A 93 -5.74 9.07 16.71
CA PRO A 93 -5.99 7.63 16.61
C PRO A 93 -6.40 7.24 15.19
N HIS A 94 -5.91 6.10 14.71
CA HIS A 94 -6.27 5.56 13.40
C HIS A 94 -6.46 4.03 13.39
N ASN A 95 -7.17 3.52 12.39
CA ASN A 95 -7.50 2.09 12.24
C ASN A 95 -6.37 1.23 11.66
N CYS A 96 -5.28 1.83 11.18
CA CYS A 96 -4.15 1.11 10.59
C CYS A 96 -3.12 0.63 11.61
N CYS A 97 -2.22 -0.25 11.16
CA CYS A 97 -0.98 -0.56 11.86
C CYS A 97 -0.11 0.70 12.02
N SER A 98 0.88 0.65 12.92
CA SER A 98 1.80 1.76 13.09
C SER A 98 2.62 2.04 11.82
N SER A 99 3.06 3.29 11.66
CA SER A 99 3.91 3.69 10.53
C SER A 99 5.18 2.85 10.43
N SER A 100 5.76 2.48 11.58
CA SER A 100 6.93 1.60 11.67
C SER A 100 6.66 0.19 11.17
N ALA A 101 5.52 -0.40 11.54
CA ALA A 101 5.11 -1.71 11.06
C ALA A 101 4.84 -1.67 9.55
N LEU A 102 4.13 -0.65 9.07
CA LEU A 102 3.88 -0.44 7.64
C LEU A 102 5.18 -0.33 6.85
N ARG A 103 6.16 0.45 7.33
CA ARG A 103 7.47 0.58 6.66
C ARG A 103 8.17 -0.78 6.48
N LEU A 104 8.05 -1.67 7.46
CA LEU A 104 8.64 -3.01 7.40
C LEU A 104 7.85 -3.96 6.49
N SER A 105 6.52 -3.85 6.48
CA SER A 105 5.65 -4.78 5.74
C SER A 105 5.40 -4.39 4.28
N SER A 106 5.46 -3.10 3.93
CA SER A 106 5.13 -2.60 2.58
C SER A 106 6.19 -2.96 1.53
N ASN A 107 7.47 -3.00 1.93
CA ASN A 107 8.55 -3.43 1.04
C ASN A 107 8.75 -4.94 1.16
N LYS A 108 8.55 -5.69 0.07
CA LYS A 108 8.58 -7.16 0.09
C LYS A 108 9.94 -7.74 0.46
N LEU A 109 11.04 -7.08 0.09
CA LEU A 109 12.39 -7.53 0.46
C LEU A 109 12.70 -7.27 1.93
N THR A 110 12.28 -6.12 2.47
CA THR A 110 12.40 -5.82 3.91
C THR A 110 11.54 -6.75 4.75
N SER A 111 10.27 -6.95 4.36
CA SER A 111 9.34 -7.86 5.03
C SER A 111 9.89 -9.29 5.07
N ARG A 112 10.49 -9.74 3.95
CA ARG A 112 11.19 -11.04 3.88
C ARG A 112 12.33 -11.15 4.89
N LYS A 113 13.17 -10.11 5.06
CA LYS A 113 14.23 -10.12 6.07
C LYS A 113 13.69 -10.23 7.50
N VAL A 114 12.59 -9.52 7.80
CA VAL A 114 11.91 -9.63 9.10
C VAL A 114 11.41 -11.06 9.34
N LEU A 115 10.77 -11.66 8.33
CA LEU A 115 10.26 -13.02 8.42
C LEU A 115 11.37 -14.09 8.48
N GLN A 116 12.49 -13.87 7.78
CA GLN A 116 13.67 -14.73 7.85
C GLN A 116 14.26 -14.75 9.26
N ASN A 117 14.40 -13.58 9.89
CA ASN A 117 14.85 -13.47 11.28
C ASN A 117 13.89 -14.15 12.27
N ALA A 118 12.61 -14.23 11.91
CA ALA A 118 11.59 -14.97 12.67
C ALA A 118 11.50 -16.46 12.29
N CYS A 119 12.42 -16.97 11.46
CA CYS A 119 12.43 -18.36 10.97
C CYS A 119 11.13 -18.80 10.27
N VAL A 120 10.41 -17.85 9.66
CA VAL A 120 9.22 -18.16 8.84
C VAL A 120 9.67 -18.61 7.46
N PRO A 121 9.18 -19.77 6.95
CA PRO A 121 9.52 -20.24 5.61
C PRO A 121 9.17 -19.23 4.52
N GLN A 122 10.06 -19.09 3.53
CA GLN A 122 9.95 -18.13 2.44
C GLN A 122 10.20 -18.84 1.11
N ALA A 123 9.57 -18.37 0.03
CA ALA A 123 9.97 -18.76 -1.31
C ALA A 123 11.40 -18.27 -1.59
N PRO A 124 12.23 -19.03 -2.34
CA PRO A 124 13.59 -18.63 -2.71
C PRO A 124 13.58 -17.32 -3.51
N ILE A 125 14.68 -16.56 -3.50
CA ILE A 125 14.84 -15.39 -4.38
C ILE A 125 15.78 -15.76 -5.52
N PHE A 126 15.37 -15.40 -6.75
CA PHE A 126 16.18 -15.65 -7.94
C PHE A 126 17.55 -14.97 -7.82
N GLY A 127 18.61 -15.74 -8.02
CA GLY A 127 19.99 -15.25 -7.93
C GLY A 127 20.58 -15.20 -6.51
N GLU A 128 19.76 -15.31 -5.47
CA GLU A 128 20.25 -15.32 -4.07
C GLU A 128 20.28 -16.74 -3.47
N THR A 129 19.34 -17.60 -3.85
CA THR A 129 19.22 -18.95 -3.29
C THR A 129 19.56 -20.02 -4.33
N PRO A 130 20.62 -20.82 -4.14
CA PRO A 130 20.89 -21.96 -4.99
C PRO A 130 19.76 -22.98 -4.88
N LEU A 131 19.10 -23.27 -6.00
CA LEU A 131 18.03 -24.26 -6.03
C LEU A 131 18.59 -25.64 -6.36
N LEU A 132 18.53 -26.55 -5.40
CA LEU A 132 18.88 -27.96 -5.57
C LEU A 132 17.69 -28.74 -6.11
N THR A 133 17.27 -28.44 -7.34
CA THR A 133 16.14 -29.13 -7.99
C THR A 133 16.54 -29.72 -9.34
N LYS A 134 15.97 -30.90 -9.67
CA LYS A 134 16.13 -31.55 -10.98
C LYS A 134 15.26 -30.92 -12.08
N SER A 135 14.22 -30.17 -11.72
CA SER A 135 13.35 -29.45 -12.64
C SER A 135 13.81 -28.01 -12.85
N THR A 136 13.52 -27.44 -14.02
CA THR A 136 13.63 -26.00 -14.25
C THR A 136 12.55 -25.27 -13.46
N PRO A 137 12.92 -24.48 -12.43
CA PRO A 137 11.93 -23.75 -11.64
C PRO A 137 11.33 -22.60 -12.45
N LEU A 138 10.03 -22.37 -12.24
CA LEU A 138 9.34 -21.16 -12.64
C LEU A 138 9.42 -20.14 -11.51
N TRP A 139 9.49 -18.86 -11.89
CA TRP A 139 9.63 -17.73 -10.99
C TRP A 139 8.53 -16.72 -11.24
N ILE A 140 8.07 -16.07 -10.18
CA ILE A 140 7.08 -14.99 -10.27
C ILE A 140 7.82 -13.66 -10.16
N VAL A 141 7.83 -12.88 -11.25
CA VAL A 141 8.36 -11.51 -11.24
C VAL A 141 7.30 -10.57 -10.68
N LYS A 142 7.65 -9.83 -9.62
CA LYS A 142 6.74 -8.88 -8.95
C LYS A 142 7.45 -7.65 -8.42
N SER A 143 6.69 -6.59 -8.21
CA SER A 143 7.20 -5.32 -7.67
C SER A 143 7.64 -5.48 -6.21
N VAL A 144 8.71 -4.79 -5.84
CA VAL A 144 9.22 -4.73 -4.46
C VAL A 144 8.25 -3.96 -3.56
N ASP A 145 7.72 -2.83 -4.03
CA ASP A 145 7.00 -1.85 -3.20
C ASP A 145 5.52 -1.68 -3.59
N GLU A 146 5.11 -2.07 -4.80
CA GLU A 146 3.72 -1.90 -5.26
C GLU A 146 2.80 -2.99 -4.71
N HIS A 147 1.53 -2.64 -4.48
CA HIS A 147 0.50 -3.51 -3.93
C HIS A 147 -0.56 -3.87 -4.99
N ALA A 148 -1.68 -4.49 -4.57
CA ALA A 148 -2.82 -4.83 -5.44
C ALA A 148 -2.48 -5.60 -6.73
N SER A 149 -1.46 -6.47 -6.69
CA SER A 149 -0.98 -7.22 -7.86
C SER A 149 -0.59 -6.34 -9.06
N PHE A 150 -0.19 -5.09 -8.80
CA PHE A 150 0.25 -4.16 -9.83
C PHE A 150 1.37 -4.76 -10.70
N GLY A 151 1.13 -4.78 -12.02
CA GLY A 151 2.01 -5.38 -13.02
C GLY A 151 2.22 -6.90 -12.88
N ILE A 152 1.32 -7.61 -12.19
CA ILE A 152 1.31 -9.07 -12.14
C ILE A 152 0.17 -9.62 -12.99
N ASP A 153 0.53 -10.41 -13.99
CA ASP A 153 -0.42 -11.17 -14.82
C ASP A 153 0.14 -12.57 -15.12
N GLN A 154 -0.51 -13.31 -16.02
CA GLN A 154 -0.05 -14.65 -16.42
C GLN A 154 1.37 -14.67 -17.02
N THR A 155 1.83 -13.54 -17.55
CA THR A 155 3.19 -13.38 -18.13
C THR A 155 4.25 -13.05 -17.07
N SER A 156 3.86 -12.87 -15.81
CA SER A 156 4.78 -12.68 -14.70
C SER A 156 5.41 -13.98 -14.20
N VAL A 157 4.87 -15.14 -14.60
CA VAL A 157 5.45 -16.45 -14.33
C VAL A 157 6.41 -16.81 -15.47
N VAL A 158 7.70 -16.92 -15.17
CA VAL A 158 8.75 -17.10 -16.19
C VAL A 158 9.79 -18.15 -15.80
N ASP A 159 10.40 -18.77 -16.80
CA ASP A 159 11.58 -19.61 -16.62
C ASP A 159 12.77 -18.80 -16.10
N SER A 160 13.70 -19.48 -15.43
CA SER A 160 14.97 -18.89 -14.92
C SER A 160 15.73 -18.07 -15.97
N SER A 161 15.74 -18.50 -17.24
CA SER A 161 16.43 -17.81 -18.34
C SER A 161 15.78 -16.49 -18.75
N LYS A 162 14.50 -16.28 -18.41
CA LYS A 162 13.70 -15.11 -18.82
C LYS A 162 13.51 -14.09 -17.70
N VAL A 163 13.91 -14.41 -16.46
CA VAL A 163 13.74 -13.52 -15.30
C VAL A 163 14.34 -12.13 -15.54
N ALA A 164 15.61 -12.06 -15.96
CA ALA A 164 16.29 -10.78 -16.20
C ALA A 164 15.62 -9.97 -17.31
N GLN A 165 15.18 -10.63 -18.38
CA GLN A 165 14.46 -9.99 -19.47
C GLN A 165 13.10 -9.43 -19.01
N LYS A 166 12.33 -10.21 -18.24
CA LYS A 166 11.02 -9.78 -17.73
C LYS A 166 11.17 -8.61 -16.76
N ILE A 167 12.13 -8.65 -15.84
CA ILE A 167 12.44 -7.54 -14.92
C ILE A 167 12.81 -6.28 -15.71
N SER A 168 13.70 -6.38 -16.71
CA SER A 168 14.07 -5.23 -17.53
C SER A 168 12.89 -4.67 -18.31
N SER A 169 12.04 -5.53 -18.89
CA SER A 169 10.88 -5.11 -19.66
C SER A 169 9.85 -4.40 -18.79
N ILE A 170 9.54 -4.96 -17.62
CA ILE A 170 8.48 -4.41 -16.76
C ILE A 170 8.93 -3.14 -16.04
N SER A 171 10.20 -3.06 -15.63
CA SER A 171 10.77 -1.84 -15.07
C SER A 171 10.82 -0.72 -16.12
N ALA A 172 11.08 -1.03 -17.39
CA ALA A 172 11.02 -0.04 -18.46
C ALA A 172 9.59 0.47 -18.73
N SER A 173 8.57 -0.37 -18.59
CA SER A 173 7.17 0.03 -18.84
C SER A 173 6.49 0.71 -17.65
N LEU A 174 6.77 0.25 -16.42
CA LEU A 174 6.04 0.65 -15.21
C LEU A 174 6.92 1.36 -14.18
N GLY A 175 8.23 1.46 -14.43
CA GLY A 175 9.19 1.95 -13.44
C GLY A 175 9.36 1.00 -12.25
N GLY A 176 9.90 1.54 -11.16
CA GLY A 176 10.03 0.82 -9.88
C GLY A 176 11.04 -0.33 -9.88
N ASN A 177 11.14 -0.98 -8.71
CA ASN A 177 12.04 -2.10 -8.46
C ASN A 177 11.28 -3.41 -8.50
N TRP A 178 11.85 -4.42 -9.14
CA TRP A 178 11.23 -5.72 -9.34
C TRP A 178 12.20 -6.84 -8.96
N PHE A 179 11.66 -7.95 -8.48
CA PHE A 179 12.42 -9.15 -8.15
C PHE A 179 11.62 -10.40 -8.55
N ALA A 180 12.25 -11.56 -8.45
CA ALA A 180 11.60 -12.83 -8.71
C ALA A 180 11.76 -13.81 -7.54
N GLU A 181 10.68 -14.52 -7.23
CA GLU A 181 10.58 -15.54 -6.18
C GLU A 181 9.83 -16.80 -6.64
#